data_AF-A0A839T093-F1
#
_entry.id   AF-A0A839T093-F1
#
_cell.length_a   1.000
_cell.length_b   1.000
_cell.length_c   1.000
_cell.angle_alpha   90.00
_cell.angle_beta   90.00
_cell.angle_gamma   90.00
#
_symmetry.space_group_name_H-M   'P 1'
#
loop_
_entity.id
_entity.type
_entity.pdbx_description
1 polymer ?
#
loop_
_entity_poly.entity_id
_entity_poly.type
_entity_poly.pdbx_seq_one_letter_code
_entity_poly.pdbx_strand_id
1 'polypeptide(L)' 'MTTLTELAEQIAKLYPLHDKKADKRYRVVGELAGMTELEGTNGEPRYIQTHVLKDKKVWHLLH' A
#
# COMPACT_ATOMS: atom_id res chain seq x y z
N MET A 1 26.33 -0.92 8.41
CA MET A 1 25.63 0.34 8.10
C MET A 1 24.68 0.04 6.97
N THR A 2 23.37 0.18 7.18
CA THR A 2 22.41 0.06 6.09
C THR A 2 22.48 1.32 5.23
N THR A 3 22.60 1.15 3.92
CA THR A 3 22.53 2.26 2.97
C THR A 3 21.11 2.79 2.88
N LEU A 4 20.94 4.05 2.46
CA LEU A 4 19.61 4.65 2.26
C LEU A 4 18.76 3.82 1.29
N THR A 5 19.40 3.17 0.32
CA THR A 5 18.78 2.27 -0.66
C THR A 5 18.22 1.01 0.01
N GLU A 6 19.01 0.35 0.87
CA GLU A 6 18.56 -0.84 1.60
C GLU A 6 17.37 -0.53 2.53
N LEU A 7 17.36 0.64 3.16
CA LEU A 7 16.22 1.08 3.96
C LEU A 7 14.98 1.31 3.09
N ALA A 8 15.14 1.95 1.92
CA ALA A 8 14.02 2.17 1.00
C ALA A 8 13.42 0.86 0.49
N GLU A 9 14.25 -0.15 0.20
CA GLU A 9 13.81 -1.50 -0.19
C GLU A 9 13.08 -2.22 0.96
N GLN A 10 13.58 -2.12 2.19
CA GLN A 10 12.92 -2.69 3.36
C GLN A 10 11.54 -2.06 3.60
N ILE A 11 11.42 -0.74 3.45
CA ILE A 11 10.13 -0.04 3.55
C ILE A 11 9.18 -0.46 2.42
N ALA A 12 9.67 -0.64 1.19
CA ALA A 12 8.85 -1.10 0.07
C ALA A 12 8.24 -2.49 0.34
N LYS A 13 8.98 -3.39 0.99
CA LYS A 13 8.48 -4.71 1.41
C LYS A 13 7.37 -4.64 2.47
N LEU A 14 7.42 -3.61 3.34
CA LEU A 14 6.40 -3.41 4.38
C LEU A 14 5.11 -2.78 3.82
N TYR A 15 5.22 -1.92 2.81
CA TYR A 15 4.10 -1.23 2.18
C TYR A 15 4.10 -1.50 0.67
N PRO A 16 3.73 -2.73 0.26
CA PRO A 16 3.89 -3.19 -1.12
C PRO A 16 2.85 -2.61 -2.08
N LEU A 17 1.80 -1.95 -1.58
CA LEU A 17 0.74 -1.40 -2.42
C LEU A 17 0.94 0.09 -2.63
N HIS A 18 1.11 0.53 -3.89
CA HIS A 18 1.26 1.94 -4.25
C HIS A 18 0.00 2.47 -4.97
N ASP A 19 -0.55 3.56 -4.43
CA ASP A 19 -1.58 4.36 -5.08
C ASP A 19 -0.91 5.36 -6.04
N LYS A 20 -1.06 5.14 -7.33
CA LYS A 20 -0.48 5.98 -8.40
C LYS A 20 -1.09 7.38 -8.44
N LYS A 21 -2.32 7.56 -7.96
CA LYS A 21 -3.01 8.86 -8.00
C LYS A 21 -2.59 9.75 -6.83
N ALA A 22 -2.47 9.15 -5.65
CA ALA A 22 -2.10 9.87 -4.44
C ALA A 22 -0.58 9.91 -4.19
N ASP A 23 0.19 9.13 -4.95
CA ASP A 23 1.61 8.84 -4.73
C ASP A 23 1.92 8.38 -3.30
N LYS A 24 1.06 7.49 -2.78
CA LYS A 24 1.13 6.97 -1.40
C LYS A 24 1.26 5.46 -1.39
N ARG A 25 1.98 4.94 -0.40
CA ARG A 25 2.13 3.50 -0.17
C ARG A 25 1.28 3.04 1.00
N TYR A 26 0.80 1.82 0.87
CA TYR A 26 -0.13 1.18 1.78
C TYR A 26 0.27 -0.27 1.98
N ARG A 27 -0.17 -0.82 3.12
CA ARG A 27 -0.27 -2.26 3.34
C ARG A 27 -1.74 -2.63 3.54
N VAL A 28 -2.11 -3.85 3.16
CA VAL A 28 -3.44 -4.38 3.45
C VAL A 28 -3.45 -4.88 4.89
N VAL A 29 -4.39 -4.38 5.70
CA VAL A 29 -4.57 -4.79 7.10
C VAL A 29 -5.60 -5.91 7.20
N GLY A 30 -6.72 -5.78 6.49
CA GLY A 30 -7.80 -6.75 6.52
C GLY A 30 -8.88 -6.48 5.48
N GLU A 31 -9.79 -7.44 5.32
CA GLU A 31 -10.96 -7.32 4.45
C GLU A 31 -12.23 -7.67 5.25
N LEU A 32 -13.23 -6.79 5.18
CA LEU A 32 -14.53 -7.00 5.82
C LEU A 32 -15.65 -6.43 4.94
N ALA A 33 -16.70 -7.21 4.73
CA ALA A 33 -17.90 -6.77 4.01
C ALA A 33 -17.63 -6.16 2.62
N GLY A 34 -16.65 -6.69 1.88
CA GLY A 34 -16.25 -6.18 0.55
C GLY A 34 -15.50 -4.84 0.56
N MET A 35 -15.04 -4.43 1.74
CA MET A 35 -14.11 -3.32 1.95
C MET A 35 -12.76 -3.88 2.37
N THR A 36 -11.70 -3.24 1.90
CA THR A 36 -10.33 -3.51 2.34
C THR A 36 -9.83 -2.32 3.15
N GLU A 37 -9.29 -2.62 4.33
CA GLU A 37 -8.57 -1.66 5.15
C GLU A 37 -7.10 -1.60 4.70
N LEU A 38 -6.66 -0.39 4.40
CA LEU A 38 -5.29 -0.07 4.04
C LEU A 38 -4.68 0.81 5.13
N GLU A 39 -3.44 0.53 5.51
CA GLU A 39 -2.69 1.42 6.41
C GLU A 39 -1.56 2.09 5.63
N GLY A 40 -1.52 3.42 5.68
CA GLY A 40 -0.46 4.21 5.05
C GLY A 40 0.84 4.20 5.85
N THR A 41 1.92 4.70 5.26
CA THR A 41 3.22 4.83 5.96
C THR A 41 3.19 5.76 7.18
N ASN A 42 2.17 6.61 7.29
CA ASN A 42 1.91 7.47 8.45
C ASN A 42 1.07 6.80 9.54
N GLY A 43 0.65 5.54 9.36
CA GLY A 43 -0.22 4.81 10.29
C GLY A 43 -1.71 5.16 10.18
N GLU A 44 -2.11 6.03 9.25
CA GLU A 44 -3.53 6.36 9.07
C GLU A 44 -4.25 5.26 8.28
N PRO A 45 -5.43 4.82 8.76
CA PRO A 45 -6.24 3.85 8.05
C PRO A 45 -6.99 4.51 6.88
N ARG A 46 -7.15 3.76 5.79
CA ARG A 46 -7.94 4.12 4.62
C ARG A 46 -8.77 2.91 4.19
N TYR A 47 -10.07 3.10 4.11
CA TYR A 47 -10.99 2.05 3.66
C TYR A 47 -11.36 2.27 2.19
N ILE A 48 -11.28 1.21 1.40
CA ILE A 48 -11.69 1.21 0.00
C ILE A 48 -12.55 -0.01 -0.29
N GLN A 49 -13.35 0.04 -1.36
CA GLN A 49 -14.00 -1.17 -1.86
C GLN A 49 -12.95 -2.13 -2.40
N THR A 50 -13.01 -3.40 -1.99
CA THR A 50 -12.00 -4.43 -2.34
C THR A 50 -11.80 -4.57 -3.84
N HIS A 51 -12.88 -4.44 -4.63
CA HIS A 51 -12.78 -4.55 -6.08
C HIS A 51 -11.92 -3.44 -6.72
N VAL A 52 -11.78 -2.28 -6.07
CA VAL A 52 -10.97 -1.16 -6.56
C VAL A 52 -9.48 -1.52 -6.58
N LEU A 53 -9.01 -2.43 -5.71
CA LEU A 53 -7.63 -2.93 -5.73
C LEU A 53 -7.25 -3.62 -7.05
N LYS A 54 -8.24 -4.12 -7.80
CA LYS A 54 -8.01 -4.75 -9.10
C LYS A 54 -7.74 -3.74 -10.21
N ASP A 55 -8.00 -2.45 -9.98
CA ASP A 55 -7.73 -1.40 -10.96
C ASP A 55 -6.24 -1.08 -11.01
N LYS A 56 -5.55 -1.67 -11.99
CA LYS A 56 -4.12 -1.44 -12.28
C LYS A 56 -3.78 -0.01 -12.70
N LYS A 57 -4.78 0.82 -13.05
CA LYS A 57 -4.56 2.25 -13.31
C LYS A 57 -4.40 3.04 -12.02
N VAL A 58 -4.98 2.56 -10.92
CA VAL A 58 -4.88 3.19 -9.59
C VAL A 58 -3.78 2.53 -8.78
N TRP A 59 -3.71 1.20 -8.78
CA TRP A 59 -2.84 0.46 -7.89
C TRP A 59 -1.67 -0.19 -8.62
N HIS A 60 -0.51 -0.17 -7.96
CA HIS A 60 0.65 -0.95 -8.34
C HIS A 60 1.10 -1.80 -7.15
N LEU A 61 1.37 -3.07 -7.42
CA LEU A 61 2.06 -3.92 -6.46
C LEU A 61 3.57 -3.75 -6.70
N LEU A 62 4.28 -3.30 -5.68
CA LEU A 62 5.74 -3.24 -5.65
C LEU A 62 6.25 -4.65 -5.31
N HIS A 63 7.18 -5.17 -6.13
CA HIS A 63 7.83 -6.47 -5.95
C HIS A 63 9.17 -6.31 -5.23
#